data_AF-A0A836UDR5-F1
#
_entry.id   AF-A0A836UDR5-F1
#
_cell.length_a   1.000
_cell.length_b   1.000
_cell.length_c   1.000
_cell.angle_alpha   90.00
_cell.angle_beta   90.00
_cell.angle_gamma   90.00
#
_symmetry.space_group_name_H-M   'P 1'
#
loop_
_entity.id
_entity.type
_entity.pdbx_description
1 polymer ?
#
loop_
_entity_poly.entity_id
_entity_poly.type
_entity_poly.pdbx_seq_one_letter_code
_entity_poly.pdbx_strand_id
1 'polypeptide(L)'
;MPEKRAQLTRALTVARERGFEIYVFCPDAGQGPGGDGHALADETSLAARVARIRDVMEAFPMVDGGVLDGPELGYEIAPGHRSNIFEDMPDTLRAKATSLDFDFDALVAARDRFNQRLHCLQPADIDLRAGAGLLGALALFDNDPDLAAWFAFRRALLMDYYARQHQALAAMPRPVRIGVGSRLPCFNALNGCDLQAMAQRYAFILPKLYFYHRGFDGFYGTIGRYIQTLTEWNPALGDGHAMKVVEALFGVHLPWVTSRFDLELGFPEAFDEFVAEQTRSMLAAAPSPQHVVPWVEAGREPHHGDPITAGELFRYLSAARDAGLERFLYHSHTHLSDSEWAVISQLCGEPWHTGKAGYQPPDDMPWESQSKRR
;
A
#
# COMPACT_ATOMS: atom_id res chain seq x y z
N MET A 1 -6.49 2.70 32.27
CA MET A 1 -6.68 3.98 31.56
C MET A 1 -8.18 4.34 31.44
N PRO A 2 -8.91 4.61 32.53
CA PRO A 2 -10.35 4.89 32.46
C PRO A 2 -10.70 6.21 31.77
N GLU A 3 -9.93 7.27 32.03
CA GLU A 3 -10.18 8.62 31.51
C GLU A 3 -10.06 8.67 29.98
N LYS A 4 -8.98 8.11 29.41
CA LYS A 4 -8.79 8.04 27.95
C LYS A 4 -9.92 7.28 27.25
N ARG A 5 -10.39 6.18 27.87
CA ARG A 5 -11.54 5.42 27.35
C ARG A 5 -12.80 6.27 27.37
N ALA A 6 -13.08 6.97 28.46
CA ALA A 6 -14.25 7.85 28.56
C ALA A 6 -14.20 9.00 27.54
N GLN A 7 -13.00 9.56 27.29
CA GLN A 7 -12.79 10.57 26.27
C GLN A 7 -13.06 10.02 24.86
N LEU A 8 -12.51 8.85 24.53
CA LEU A 8 -12.75 8.18 23.24
C LEU A 8 -14.24 7.89 23.04
N THR A 9 -14.90 7.28 24.02
CA THR A 9 -16.35 6.99 23.95
C THR A 9 -17.16 8.25 23.68
N ARG A 10 -16.87 9.36 24.37
CA ARG A 10 -17.55 10.63 24.15
C ARG A 10 -17.34 11.15 22.72
N ALA A 11 -16.09 11.10 22.22
CA ALA A 11 -15.77 11.55 20.87
C ALA A 11 -16.53 10.75 19.80
N LEU A 12 -16.55 9.41 19.93
CA LEU A 12 -17.26 8.53 19.01
C LEU A 12 -18.79 8.76 19.07
N THR A 13 -19.37 8.93 20.26
CA THR A 13 -20.80 9.25 20.41
C THR A 13 -21.15 10.57 19.72
N VAL A 14 -20.38 11.63 19.96
CA VAL A 14 -20.62 12.94 19.34
C VAL A 14 -20.48 12.89 17.83
N ALA A 15 -19.50 12.13 17.30
CA ALA A 15 -19.37 11.92 15.85
C ALA A 15 -20.61 11.22 15.29
N ARG A 16 -21.12 10.19 15.97
CA ARG A 16 -22.34 9.47 15.55
C ARG A 16 -23.57 10.36 15.58
N GLU A 17 -23.74 11.17 16.62
CA GLU A 17 -24.85 12.13 16.74
C GLU A 17 -24.84 13.19 15.63
N ARG A 18 -23.66 13.48 15.06
CA ARG A 18 -23.49 14.35 13.89
C ARG A 18 -23.69 13.64 12.55
N GLY A 19 -24.02 12.35 12.57
CA GLY A 19 -24.30 11.57 11.36
C GLY A 19 -23.08 10.99 10.65
N PHE A 20 -21.90 10.95 11.28
CA PHE A 20 -20.73 10.30 10.70
C PHE A 20 -20.84 8.77 10.75
N GLU A 21 -20.41 8.12 9.66
CA GLU A 21 -19.99 6.72 9.71
C GLU A 21 -18.60 6.64 10.36
N ILE A 22 -18.42 5.70 11.29
CA ILE A 22 -17.24 5.63 12.14
C ILE A 22 -16.52 4.31 11.87
N TYR A 23 -15.26 4.43 11.43
CA TYR A 23 -14.36 3.31 11.20
C TYR A 23 -13.14 3.43 12.12
N VAL A 24 -12.77 2.32 12.75
CA VAL A 24 -11.52 2.24 13.53
C VAL A 24 -10.38 1.80 12.62
N PHE A 25 -9.27 2.52 12.62
CA PHE A 25 -8.06 2.10 11.91
C PHE A 25 -7.33 1.00 12.69
N CYS A 26 -6.95 -0.08 12.00
CA CYS A 26 -6.30 -1.28 12.53
C CYS A 26 -6.93 -1.82 13.83
N PRO A 27 -8.23 -2.15 13.86
CA PRO A 27 -8.88 -2.71 15.05
C PRO A 27 -8.37 -4.12 15.39
N ASP A 28 -7.62 -4.73 14.48
CA ASP A 28 -6.91 -6.00 14.68
C ASP A 28 -5.49 -5.82 15.25
N ALA A 29 -5.02 -4.58 15.43
CA ALA A 29 -3.73 -4.30 16.02
C ALA A 29 -3.71 -4.63 17.52
N GLY A 30 -2.55 -5.06 18.00
CA GLY A 30 -2.34 -5.37 19.42
C GLY A 30 -1.43 -6.57 19.62
N GLN A 31 -1.11 -6.81 20.89
CA GLN A 31 -0.36 -7.97 21.35
C GLN A 31 -1.34 -9.04 21.85
N GLY A 32 -0.97 -10.31 21.76
CA GLY A 32 -1.79 -11.44 22.19
C GLY A 32 -1.16 -12.75 21.73
N PRO A 33 -1.66 -13.93 22.15
CA PRO A 33 -1.07 -15.17 21.71
C PRO A 33 -1.33 -15.35 20.21
N GLY A 34 -0.35 -14.98 19.39
CA GLY A 34 -0.20 -15.54 18.05
C GLY A 34 0.29 -16.98 18.16
N GLY A 35 0.11 -17.77 17.12
CA GLY A 35 0.81 -19.05 17.00
C GLY A 35 2.26 -18.86 16.56
N ASP A 36 2.99 -19.97 16.52
CA ASP A 36 4.41 -19.99 16.13
C ASP A 36 4.62 -20.03 14.60
N GLY A 37 3.53 -20.13 13.84
CA GLY A 37 3.56 -20.18 12.37
C GLY A 37 3.64 -18.79 11.72
N HIS A 38 3.77 -18.79 10.39
CA HIS A 38 3.74 -17.54 9.62
C HIS A 38 2.39 -16.85 9.78
N ALA A 39 2.38 -15.52 9.99
CA ALA A 39 1.15 -14.76 10.32
C ALA A 39 0.03 -14.86 9.26
N LEU A 40 0.38 -15.14 8.00
CA LEU A 40 -0.59 -15.37 6.93
C LEU A 40 -1.13 -16.80 6.88
N ALA A 41 -0.47 -17.78 7.49
CA ALA A 41 -0.82 -19.20 7.40
C ALA A 41 -1.31 -19.78 8.73
N ASP A 42 -1.01 -19.13 9.85
CA ASP A 42 -1.31 -19.61 11.19
C ASP A 42 -2.74 -19.26 11.64
N GLU A 43 -3.52 -20.29 11.97
CA GLU A 43 -4.92 -20.15 12.38
C GLU A 43 -5.07 -19.45 13.74
N THR A 44 -4.12 -19.68 14.67
CA THR A 44 -4.15 -19.03 15.99
C THR A 44 -3.96 -17.52 15.84
N SER A 45 -3.02 -17.08 15.00
CA SER A 45 -2.76 -15.68 14.70
C SER A 45 -3.95 -15.01 14.02
N LEU A 46 -4.59 -15.70 13.07
CA LEU A 46 -5.81 -15.20 12.43
C LEU A 46 -6.95 -15.06 13.46
N ALA A 47 -7.20 -16.10 14.26
CA ALA A 47 -8.23 -16.08 15.30
C ALA A 47 -8.00 -14.94 16.31
N ALA A 48 -6.75 -14.71 16.72
CA ALA A 48 -6.39 -13.62 17.61
C ALA A 48 -6.66 -12.24 16.99
N ARG A 49 -6.37 -12.05 15.69
CA ARG A 49 -6.69 -10.81 14.96
C ARG A 49 -8.20 -10.57 14.91
N VAL A 50 -8.97 -11.58 14.52
CA VAL A 50 -10.44 -11.50 14.43
C VAL A 50 -11.06 -11.24 15.81
N ALA A 51 -10.55 -11.86 16.87
CA ALA A 51 -11.00 -11.61 18.24
C ALA A 51 -10.80 -10.15 18.66
N ARG A 52 -9.66 -9.52 18.31
CA ARG A 52 -9.42 -8.10 18.61
C ARG A 52 -10.39 -7.18 17.87
N ILE A 53 -10.68 -7.48 16.59
CA ILE A 53 -11.72 -6.77 15.85
C ILE A 53 -13.04 -6.89 16.61
N ARG A 54 -13.46 -8.10 17.00
CA ARG A 54 -14.69 -8.31 17.76
C ARG A 54 -14.69 -7.50 19.07
N ASP A 55 -13.62 -7.54 19.84
CA ASP A 55 -13.52 -6.84 21.13
C ASP A 55 -13.68 -5.32 20.97
N VAL A 56 -13.06 -4.73 19.93
CA VAL A 56 -13.26 -3.30 19.59
C VAL A 56 -14.71 -3.04 19.21
N MET A 57 -15.29 -3.90 18.37
CA MET A 57 -16.65 -3.78 17.88
C MET A 57 -17.71 -3.93 18.98
N GLU A 58 -17.46 -4.74 20.01
CA GLU A 58 -18.32 -4.91 21.19
C GLU A 58 -18.14 -3.77 22.19
N ALA A 59 -16.89 -3.32 22.42
CA ALA A 59 -16.59 -2.24 23.35
C ALA A 59 -17.12 -0.88 22.89
N PHE A 60 -17.29 -0.69 21.58
CA PHE A 60 -17.75 0.57 20.97
C PHE A 60 -18.90 0.32 19.98
N PRO A 61 -20.16 0.12 20.45
CA PRO A 61 -21.31 -0.18 19.58
C PRO A 61 -21.67 0.92 18.58
N MET A 62 -21.16 2.14 18.76
CA MET A 62 -21.34 3.25 17.80
C MET A 62 -20.41 3.17 16.57
N VAL A 63 -19.47 2.23 16.54
CA VAL A 63 -18.53 2.01 15.43
C VAL A 63 -19.15 1.10 14.37
N ASP A 64 -19.19 1.59 13.14
CA ASP A 64 -19.77 0.89 11.98
C ASP A 64 -18.81 -0.17 11.39
N GLY A 65 -17.51 0.02 11.56
CA GLY A 65 -16.52 -0.81 10.89
C GLY A 65 -15.06 -0.58 11.26
N GLY A 66 -14.20 -1.19 10.47
CA GLY A 66 -12.75 -1.14 10.63
C GLY A 66 -12.04 -0.95 9.29
N VAL A 67 -10.84 -0.38 9.34
CA VAL A 67 -9.93 -0.31 8.20
C VAL A 67 -8.64 -1.03 8.57
N LEU A 68 -8.25 -2.03 7.79
CA LEU A 68 -7.01 -2.78 7.97
C LEU A 68 -5.93 -2.19 7.06
N ASP A 69 -4.72 -1.98 7.55
CA ASP A 69 -3.56 -1.51 6.75
C ASP A 69 -2.94 -2.61 5.87
N GLY A 70 -3.45 -3.84 5.96
CA GLY A 70 -2.98 -4.99 5.21
C GLY A 70 -3.59 -6.30 5.74
N PRO A 71 -2.89 -7.44 5.63
CA PRO A 71 -1.46 -7.57 5.31
C PRO A 71 -1.15 -7.45 3.82
N GLU A 72 0.13 -7.23 3.50
CA GLU A 72 0.73 -7.32 2.16
C GLU A 72 2.07 -8.08 2.28
N LEU A 73 2.51 -8.76 1.22
CA LEU A 73 3.87 -9.35 1.18
C LEU A 73 4.89 -8.30 0.77
N GLY A 74 6.17 -8.55 1.06
CA GLY A 74 7.26 -7.59 0.78
C GLY A 74 7.44 -7.29 -0.71
N TYR A 75 7.64 -6.03 -1.09
CA TYR A 75 7.75 -5.59 -2.50
C TYR A 75 9.00 -4.75 -2.74
N GLU A 76 9.98 -4.80 -1.84
CA GLU A 76 11.20 -3.99 -1.91
C GLU A 76 12.43 -4.89 -2.07
N ILE A 77 13.43 -4.41 -2.80
CA ILE A 77 14.70 -5.14 -2.99
C ILE A 77 15.85 -4.55 -2.17
N ALA A 78 15.65 -3.36 -1.59
CA ALA A 78 16.67 -2.67 -0.81
C ALA A 78 17.03 -3.50 0.45
N PRO A 79 18.32 -3.83 0.69
CA PRO A 79 18.73 -4.60 1.85
C PRO A 79 18.29 -3.96 3.18
N GLY A 80 17.74 -4.77 4.09
CA GLY A 80 17.28 -4.33 5.41
C GLY A 80 15.96 -3.56 5.42
N HIS A 81 15.31 -3.39 4.26
CA HIS A 81 13.97 -2.79 4.21
C HIS A 81 12.92 -3.72 4.83
N ARG A 82 12.00 -3.17 5.64
CA ARG A 82 10.98 -3.98 6.35
C ARG A 82 10.04 -4.77 5.44
N SER A 83 9.94 -4.37 4.17
CA SER A 83 9.13 -5.02 3.13
C SER A 83 10.01 -5.74 2.10
N ASN A 84 11.16 -6.30 2.51
CA ASN A 84 12.05 -7.02 1.61
C ASN A 84 11.34 -8.21 0.97
N ILE A 85 11.31 -8.23 -0.36
CA ILE A 85 10.65 -9.26 -1.17
C ILE A 85 11.29 -10.64 -0.99
N PHE A 86 12.56 -10.71 -0.59
CA PHE A 86 13.32 -11.96 -0.48
C PHE A 86 13.18 -12.65 0.89
N GLU A 87 12.56 -12.00 1.88
CA GLU A 87 12.43 -12.50 3.25
C GLU A 87 11.07 -13.16 3.52
N ASP A 88 10.27 -13.42 2.48
CA ASP A 88 8.88 -13.87 2.58
C ASP A 88 8.66 -15.39 2.55
N MET A 89 9.74 -16.19 2.51
CA MET A 89 9.69 -17.66 2.41
C MET A 89 10.34 -18.38 3.61
N PRO A 90 9.89 -18.18 4.86
CA PRO A 90 10.35 -19.00 5.98
C PRO A 90 9.82 -20.44 5.89
N ASP A 91 10.54 -21.41 6.46
CA ASP A 91 10.15 -22.84 6.46
C ASP A 91 8.76 -23.10 7.08
N THR A 92 8.27 -22.19 7.92
CA THR A 92 6.91 -22.25 8.48
C THR A 92 5.81 -22.16 7.41
N LEU A 93 6.13 -21.74 6.19
CA LEU A 93 5.22 -21.74 5.04
C LEU A 93 5.21 -23.05 4.25
N ARG A 94 6.13 -23.99 4.48
CA ARG A 94 6.25 -25.23 3.69
C ARG A 94 4.95 -26.02 3.61
N ALA A 95 4.30 -26.27 4.75
CA ALA A 95 3.03 -26.98 4.78
C ALA A 95 1.91 -26.21 4.08
N LYS A 96 1.92 -24.86 4.17
CA LYS A 96 0.94 -24.01 3.49
C LYS A 96 1.15 -24.02 1.97
N ALA A 97 2.39 -23.96 1.49
CA ALA A 97 2.72 -24.12 0.08
C ALA A 97 2.19 -25.44 -0.48
N THR A 98 2.44 -26.56 0.21
CA THR A 98 1.89 -27.86 -0.20
C THR A 98 0.36 -27.86 -0.21
N SER A 99 -0.30 -27.25 0.77
CA SER A 99 -1.78 -27.17 0.79
C SER A 99 -2.38 -26.29 -0.31
N LEU A 100 -1.56 -25.44 -0.94
CA LEU A 100 -1.93 -24.58 -2.06
C LEU A 100 -1.42 -25.13 -3.40
N ASP A 101 -0.97 -26.40 -3.43
CA ASP A 101 -0.44 -27.09 -4.60
C ASP A 101 0.86 -26.50 -5.18
N PHE A 102 1.74 -25.96 -4.32
CA PHE A 102 3.07 -25.48 -4.70
C PHE A 102 4.20 -26.32 -4.08
N ASP A 103 5.29 -26.47 -4.83
CA ASP A 103 6.55 -27.04 -4.34
C ASP A 103 7.41 -25.97 -3.66
N PHE A 104 7.41 -25.98 -2.32
CA PHE A 104 8.13 -24.98 -1.52
C PHE A 104 9.63 -24.88 -1.85
N ASP A 105 10.31 -26.00 -2.10
CA ASP A 105 11.76 -25.97 -2.36
C ASP A 105 12.05 -25.38 -3.75
N ALA A 106 11.21 -25.69 -4.74
CA ALA A 106 11.28 -25.05 -6.05
C ALA A 106 11.04 -23.54 -5.97
N LEU A 107 10.06 -23.10 -5.17
CA LEU A 107 9.78 -21.67 -4.96
C LEU A 107 10.96 -20.93 -4.32
N VAL A 108 11.56 -21.50 -3.27
CA VAL A 108 12.75 -20.93 -2.61
C VAL A 108 13.91 -20.84 -3.60
N ALA A 109 14.16 -21.90 -4.37
CA ALA A 109 15.21 -21.90 -5.38
C ALA A 109 14.96 -20.84 -6.48
N ALA A 110 13.72 -20.64 -6.90
CA ALA A 110 13.36 -19.63 -7.90
C ALA A 110 13.57 -18.20 -7.40
N ARG A 111 13.14 -17.91 -6.16
CA ARG A 111 13.43 -16.63 -5.48
C ARG A 111 14.93 -16.36 -5.44
N ASP A 112 15.72 -17.36 -5.07
CA ASP A 112 17.17 -17.20 -4.92
C ASP A 112 17.86 -16.98 -6.27
N ARG A 113 17.43 -17.69 -7.33
CA ARG A 113 17.87 -17.43 -8.71
C ARG A 113 17.49 -16.04 -9.18
N PHE A 114 16.27 -15.58 -8.89
CA PHE A 114 15.84 -14.22 -9.23
C PHE A 114 16.69 -13.16 -8.50
N ASN A 115 16.95 -13.34 -7.20
CA ASN A 115 17.86 -12.47 -6.45
C ASN A 115 19.26 -12.45 -7.06
N GLN A 116 19.82 -13.64 -7.37
CA GLN A 116 21.11 -13.76 -8.04
C GLN A 116 21.12 -13.05 -9.40
N ARG A 117 20.06 -13.18 -10.18
CA ARG A 117 19.93 -12.53 -11.49
C ARG A 117 19.95 -11.01 -11.36
N LEU A 118 19.27 -10.44 -10.36
CA LEU A 118 19.32 -9.00 -10.08
C LEU A 118 20.73 -8.50 -9.69
N HIS A 119 21.61 -9.37 -9.19
CA HIS A 119 23.02 -9.07 -8.89
C HIS A 119 23.98 -9.28 -10.08
N CYS A 120 23.48 -9.73 -11.23
CA CYS A 120 24.29 -10.05 -12.40
C CYS A 120 23.72 -9.46 -13.70
N LEU A 121 23.00 -8.34 -13.60
CA LEU A 121 22.43 -7.63 -14.73
C LEU A 121 23.52 -6.90 -15.54
N GLN A 122 23.39 -6.91 -16.87
CA GLN A 122 24.33 -6.25 -17.77
C GLN A 122 23.61 -5.27 -18.69
N PRO A 123 24.23 -4.13 -19.05
CA PRO A 123 23.62 -3.13 -19.95
C PRO A 123 23.09 -3.73 -21.26
N ALA A 124 23.91 -4.53 -21.96
CA ALA A 124 23.55 -5.13 -23.23
C ALA A 124 22.35 -6.10 -23.13
N ASP A 125 22.26 -6.84 -22.03
CA ASP A 125 21.14 -7.75 -21.76
C ASP A 125 19.83 -6.97 -21.54
N ILE A 126 19.90 -5.87 -20.79
CA ILE A 126 18.74 -5.01 -20.51
C ILE A 126 18.28 -4.33 -21.80
N ASP A 127 19.19 -3.75 -22.57
CA ASP A 127 18.86 -3.06 -23.83
C ASP A 127 18.22 -4.00 -24.86
N LEU A 128 18.66 -5.26 -24.90
CA LEU A 128 18.09 -6.26 -25.78
C LEU A 128 16.69 -6.73 -25.33
N ARG A 129 16.44 -6.83 -24.02
CA ARG A 129 15.29 -7.59 -23.48
C ARG A 129 14.24 -6.75 -22.77
N ALA A 130 14.62 -5.78 -21.95
CA ALA A 130 13.68 -5.08 -21.07
C ALA A 130 12.63 -4.24 -21.84
N GLY A 131 13.03 -3.66 -22.98
CA GLY A 131 12.13 -2.86 -23.83
C GLY A 131 11.27 -3.66 -24.80
N ALA A 132 11.41 -4.99 -24.88
CA ALA A 132 10.71 -5.84 -25.85
C ALA A 132 9.32 -6.32 -25.37
N GLY A 133 8.74 -5.64 -24.39
CA GLY A 133 7.46 -6.00 -23.76
C GLY A 133 7.56 -7.20 -22.82
N LEU A 134 6.42 -7.79 -22.47
CA LEU A 134 6.30 -8.83 -21.45
C LEU A 134 7.26 -10.03 -21.67
N LEU A 135 7.32 -10.57 -22.89
CA LEU A 135 8.17 -11.72 -23.18
C LEU A 135 9.67 -11.38 -23.11
N GLY A 136 10.02 -10.14 -23.44
CA GLY A 136 11.38 -9.63 -23.25
C GLY A 136 11.76 -9.52 -21.78
N ALA A 137 10.86 -8.96 -20.95
CA ALA A 137 11.04 -8.88 -19.51
C ALA A 137 11.20 -10.28 -18.87
N LEU A 138 10.40 -11.27 -19.27
CA LEU A 138 10.57 -12.65 -18.80
C LEU A 138 11.91 -13.25 -19.22
N ALA A 139 12.35 -12.98 -20.45
CA ALA A 139 13.65 -13.42 -20.94
C ALA A 139 14.83 -12.75 -20.23
N LEU A 140 14.64 -11.55 -19.65
CA LEU A 140 15.66 -10.91 -18.80
C LEU A 140 15.91 -11.72 -17.53
N PHE A 141 14.88 -12.44 -17.05
CA PHE A 141 14.91 -13.33 -15.88
C PHE A 141 14.90 -14.81 -16.28
N ASP A 142 15.62 -15.12 -17.36
CA ASP A 142 15.91 -16.48 -17.83
C ASP A 142 14.69 -17.34 -18.22
N ASN A 143 13.51 -16.71 -18.39
CA ASN A 143 12.24 -17.41 -18.60
C ASN A 143 11.99 -18.51 -17.54
N ASP A 144 12.40 -18.27 -16.30
CA ASP A 144 12.29 -19.25 -15.22
C ASP A 144 10.81 -19.57 -14.91
N PRO A 145 10.33 -20.80 -15.19
CA PRO A 145 8.93 -21.15 -14.94
C PRO A 145 8.61 -21.16 -13.43
N ASP A 146 9.59 -21.45 -12.58
CA ASP A 146 9.38 -21.47 -11.14
C ASP A 146 9.32 -20.05 -10.57
N LEU A 147 9.90 -19.06 -11.25
CA LEU A 147 9.74 -17.65 -10.88
C LEU A 147 8.28 -17.21 -11.01
N ALA A 148 7.62 -17.60 -12.10
CA ALA A 148 6.18 -17.38 -12.25
C ALA A 148 5.37 -18.13 -11.18
N ALA A 149 5.78 -19.35 -10.82
CA ALA A 149 5.16 -20.11 -9.74
C ALA A 149 5.33 -19.43 -8.36
N TRP A 150 6.48 -18.80 -8.08
CA TRP A 150 6.71 -18.07 -6.84
C TRP A 150 5.80 -16.84 -6.71
N PHE A 151 5.68 -16.01 -7.76
CA PHE A 151 4.71 -14.91 -7.76
C PHE A 151 3.25 -15.40 -7.65
N ALA A 152 2.92 -16.52 -8.30
CA ALA A 152 1.60 -17.14 -8.15
C ALA A 152 1.32 -17.63 -6.72
N PHE A 153 2.31 -18.23 -6.05
CA PHE A 153 2.22 -18.64 -4.65
C PHE A 153 2.00 -17.44 -3.72
N ARG A 154 2.75 -16.35 -3.91
CA ARG A 154 2.61 -15.12 -3.12
C ARG A 154 1.17 -14.58 -3.18
N ARG A 155 0.59 -14.55 -4.38
CA ARG A 155 -0.83 -14.20 -4.56
C ARG A 155 -1.76 -15.21 -3.89
N ALA A 156 -1.54 -16.51 -4.09
CA ALA A 156 -2.38 -17.56 -3.51
C ALA A 156 -2.37 -17.53 -1.98
N LEU A 157 -1.21 -17.34 -1.37
CA LEU A 157 -1.02 -17.23 0.08
C LEU A 157 -1.83 -16.06 0.66
N LEU A 158 -1.71 -14.87 0.05
CA LEU A 158 -2.42 -13.69 0.53
C LEU A 158 -3.94 -13.80 0.30
N MET A 159 -4.38 -14.36 -0.82
CA MET A 159 -5.80 -14.57 -1.10
C MET A 159 -6.44 -15.66 -0.23
N ASP A 160 -5.70 -16.72 0.11
CA ASP A 160 -6.12 -17.72 1.10
C ASP A 160 -6.31 -17.06 2.48
N TYR A 161 -5.38 -16.21 2.90
CA TYR A 161 -5.51 -15.44 4.14
C TYR A 161 -6.77 -14.57 4.14
N TYR A 162 -6.99 -13.77 3.09
CA TYR A 162 -8.18 -12.92 3.02
C TYR A 162 -9.48 -13.71 2.93
N ALA A 163 -9.49 -14.87 2.28
CA ALA A 163 -10.66 -15.76 2.27
C ALA A 163 -11.00 -16.27 3.68
N ARG A 164 -10.01 -16.76 4.43
CA ARG A 164 -10.21 -17.23 5.80
C ARG A 164 -10.58 -16.08 6.74
N GLN A 165 -9.94 -14.92 6.62
CA GLN A 165 -10.28 -13.74 7.41
C GLN A 165 -11.72 -13.29 7.13
N HIS A 166 -12.12 -13.19 5.85
CA HIS A 166 -13.48 -12.84 5.48
C HIS A 166 -14.50 -13.83 6.07
N GLN A 167 -14.25 -15.14 5.97
CA GLN A 167 -15.11 -16.16 6.56
C GLN A 167 -15.25 -16.01 8.09
N ALA A 168 -14.14 -15.75 8.79
CA ALA A 168 -14.14 -15.56 10.23
C ALA A 168 -14.88 -14.27 10.66
N LEU A 169 -14.72 -13.19 9.89
CA LEU A 169 -15.45 -11.93 10.09
C LEU A 169 -16.96 -12.09 9.83
N ALA A 170 -17.34 -12.86 8.80
CA ALA A 170 -18.74 -13.12 8.46
C ALA A 170 -19.47 -13.94 9.55
N ALA A 171 -18.75 -14.65 10.40
CA ALA A 171 -19.29 -15.39 11.54
C ALA A 171 -19.54 -14.51 12.79
N MET A 172 -19.24 -13.21 12.75
CA MET A 172 -19.50 -12.31 13.87
C MET A 172 -21.01 -12.12 14.12
N PRO A 173 -21.45 -11.96 15.38
CA PRO A 173 -22.87 -11.78 15.71
C PRO A 173 -23.50 -10.54 15.08
N ARG A 174 -22.69 -9.51 14.82
CA ARG A 174 -23.10 -8.30 14.11
C ARG A 174 -22.27 -8.15 12.83
N PRO A 175 -22.88 -7.74 11.71
CA PRO A 175 -22.12 -7.35 10.52
C PRO A 175 -21.14 -6.22 10.86
N VAL A 176 -19.90 -6.34 10.36
CA VAL A 176 -18.86 -5.32 10.51
C VAL A 176 -18.36 -4.97 9.11
N ARG A 177 -18.40 -3.69 8.75
CA ARG A 177 -17.87 -3.24 7.46
C ARG A 177 -16.35 -3.10 7.57
N ILE A 178 -15.62 -4.00 6.93
CA ILE A 178 -14.16 -3.95 6.90
C ILE A 178 -13.69 -3.45 5.54
N GLY A 179 -12.84 -2.42 5.56
CA GLY A 179 -12.01 -2.03 4.43
C GLY A 179 -10.56 -2.52 4.59
N VAL A 180 -9.88 -2.77 3.49
CA VAL A 180 -8.49 -3.27 3.50
C VAL A 180 -7.57 -2.44 2.59
N GLY A 181 -6.41 -2.07 3.13
CA GLY A 181 -5.38 -1.31 2.46
C GLY A 181 -4.52 -2.16 1.52
N SER A 182 -3.98 -1.50 0.49
CA SER A 182 -2.93 -2.05 -0.37
C SER A 182 -2.05 -0.95 -0.94
N ARG A 183 -0.94 -1.28 -1.58
CA ARG A 183 -0.17 -0.40 -2.46
C ARG A 183 -0.94 -0.06 -3.74
N LEU A 184 -0.37 0.79 -4.58
CA LEU A 184 -0.91 1.09 -5.92
C LEU A 184 -1.03 -0.21 -6.76
N PRO A 185 -1.96 -0.27 -7.74
CA PRO A 185 -2.13 -1.45 -8.60
C PRO A 185 -0.85 -1.98 -9.23
N CYS A 186 0.10 -1.12 -9.62
CA CYS A 186 1.40 -1.52 -10.16
C CYS A 186 2.28 -2.35 -9.20
N PHE A 187 1.96 -2.40 -7.91
CA PHE A 187 2.67 -3.23 -6.92
C PHE A 187 2.07 -4.64 -6.78
N ASN A 188 0.86 -4.89 -7.29
CA ASN A 188 0.08 -6.10 -7.01
C ASN A 188 0.85 -7.40 -7.31
N ALA A 189 1.59 -7.42 -8.41
CA ALA A 189 2.40 -8.58 -8.79
C ALA A 189 3.51 -8.86 -7.76
N LEU A 190 4.10 -7.82 -7.17
CA LEU A 190 5.18 -7.94 -6.19
C LEU A 190 4.65 -8.24 -4.79
N ASN A 191 3.65 -7.51 -4.31
CA ASN A 191 3.13 -7.65 -2.94
C ASN A 191 2.10 -8.79 -2.77
N GLY A 192 1.75 -9.49 -3.85
CA GLY A 192 0.79 -10.61 -3.84
C GLY A 192 -0.68 -10.18 -3.74
N CYS A 193 -1.00 -8.88 -3.80
CA CYS A 193 -2.37 -8.40 -3.78
C CYS A 193 -3.12 -8.75 -5.07
N ASP A 194 -4.41 -9.03 -4.93
CA ASP A 194 -5.36 -9.18 -6.02
C ASP A 194 -6.57 -8.32 -5.68
N LEU A 195 -6.59 -7.10 -6.24
CA LEU A 195 -7.58 -6.09 -5.88
C LEU A 195 -9.00 -6.54 -6.20
N GLN A 196 -9.18 -7.36 -7.24
CA GLN A 196 -10.50 -7.85 -7.60
C GLN A 196 -11.00 -8.86 -6.55
N ALA A 197 -10.14 -9.80 -6.18
CA ALA A 197 -10.44 -10.76 -5.12
C ALA A 197 -10.68 -10.06 -3.77
N MET A 198 -9.94 -9.00 -3.46
CA MET A 198 -10.13 -8.19 -2.26
C MET A 198 -11.47 -7.43 -2.30
N ALA A 199 -11.79 -6.76 -3.41
CA ALA A 199 -13.04 -5.99 -3.56
C ALA A 199 -14.30 -6.85 -3.52
N GLN A 200 -14.21 -8.14 -3.84
CA GLN A 200 -15.30 -9.10 -3.69
C GLN A 200 -15.54 -9.54 -2.23
N ARG A 201 -14.53 -9.42 -1.36
CA ARG A 201 -14.55 -9.91 0.04
C ARG A 201 -14.77 -8.78 1.05
N TYR A 202 -14.30 -7.58 0.75
CA TYR A 202 -14.32 -6.46 1.67
C TYR A 202 -15.32 -5.38 1.25
N ALA A 203 -15.79 -4.59 2.20
CA ALA A 203 -16.77 -3.54 1.93
C ALA A 203 -16.20 -2.44 1.03
N PHE A 204 -14.89 -2.24 1.08
CA PHE A 204 -14.13 -1.36 0.20
C PHE A 204 -12.63 -1.70 0.26
N ILE A 205 -11.91 -1.37 -0.80
CA ILE A 205 -10.45 -1.45 -0.87
C ILE A 205 -9.87 -0.04 -0.77
N LEU A 206 -8.68 0.07 -0.18
CA LEU A 206 -7.96 1.32 0.00
C LEU A 206 -6.53 1.21 -0.56
N PRO A 207 -6.34 1.20 -1.89
CA PRO A 207 -5.00 1.33 -2.44
C PRO A 207 -4.38 2.69 -2.08
N LYS A 208 -3.08 2.72 -1.78
CA LYS A 208 -2.40 3.93 -1.29
C LYS A 208 -1.96 4.83 -2.45
N LEU A 209 -2.59 5.99 -2.64
CA LEU A 209 -2.11 7.08 -3.51
C LEU A 209 -0.95 7.85 -2.84
N TYR A 210 0.04 7.10 -2.34
CA TYR A 210 1.22 7.63 -1.68
C TYR A 210 2.30 7.88 -2.71
N PHE A 211 2.32 9.09 -3.26
CA PHE A 211 3.19 9.43 -4.39
C PHE A 211 4.53 10.05 -4.02
N TYR A 212 4.70 10.45 -2.76
CA TYR A 212 5.87 11.20 -2.27
C TYR A 212 7.19 10.48 -2.54
N HIS A 213 8.27 11.26 -2.58
CA HIS A 213 9.62 10.72 -2.60
C HIS A 213 10.08 10.36 -1.18
N ARG A 214 11.15 9.56 -1.08
CA ARG A 214 11.69 9.00 0.16
C ARG A 214 10.59 8.32 1.00
N GLY A 215 10.76 8.23 2.32
CA GLY A 215 9.82 7.57 3.22
C GLY A 215 9.75 6.06 3.02
N PHE A 216 8.94 5.40 3.85
CA PHE A 216 8.77 3.94 3.76
C PHE A 216 7.97 3.54 2.52
N ASP A 217 6.89 4.27 2.23
CA ASP A 217 5.83 3.83 1.31
C ASP A 217 5.57 4.81 0.15
N GLY A 218 6.48 5.73 -0.13
CA GLY A 218 6.32 6.64 -1.26
C GLY A 218 6.53 5.92 -2.58
N PHE A 219 5.68 6.15 -3.58
CA PHE A 219 5.88 5.60 -4.93
C PHE A 219 7.23 6.04 -5.50
N TYR A 220 7.52 7.35 -5.53
CA TYR A 220 8.82 7.85 -5.97
C TYR A 220 9.94 7.37 -5.04
N GLY A 221 9.66 7.22 -3.74
CA GLY A 221 10.60 6.64 -2.77
C GLY A 221 11.03 5.22 -3.15
N THR A 222 10.07 4.35 -3.44
CA THR A 222 10.32 2.97 -3.89
C THR A 222 11.07 2.96 -5.22
N ILE A 223 10.64 3.72 -6.23
CA ILE A 223 11.31 3.77 -7.54
C ILE A 223 12.78 4.19 -7.38
N GLY A 224 13.03 5.25 -6.59
CA GLY A 224 14.40 5.72 -6.31
C GLY A 224 15.26 4.68 -5.60
N ARG A 225 14.71 3.96 -4.61
CA ARG A 225 15.41 2.86 -3.93
C ARG A 225 15.74 1.72 -4.88
N TYR A 226 14.79 1.31 -5.73
CA TYR A 226 15.04 0.27 -6.71
C TYR A 226 16.18 0.65 -7.67
N ILE A 227 16.15 1.86 -8.24
CA ILE A 227 17.22 2.35 -9.11
C ILE A 227 18.57 2.32 -8.37
N GLN A 228 18.60 2.87 -7.16
CA GLN A 228 19.80 2.89 -6.33
C GLN A 228 20.33 1.47 -6.09
N THR A 229 19.51 0.57 -5.56
CA THR A 229 19.90 -0.81 -5.24
C THR A 229 20.39 -1.57 -6.47
N LEU A 230 19.72 -1.45 -7.62
CA LEU A 230 20.15 -2.12 -8.84
C LEU A 230 21.50 -1.60 -9.35
N THR A 231 21.75 -0.29 -9.26
CA THR A 231 23.05 0.30 -9.65
C THR A 231 24.17 -0.04 -8.66
N GLU A 232 23.85 -0.20 -7.38
CA GLU A 232 24.82 -0.64 -6.35
C GLU A 232 25.22 -2.11 -6.55
N TRP A 233 24.26 -2.98 -6.84
CA TRP A 233 24.54 -4.40 -7.13
C TRP A 233 25.26 -4.61 -8.46
N ASN A 234 25.06 -3.71 -9.42
CA ASN A 234 25.62 -3.85 -10.77
C ASN A 234 26.33 -2.54 -11.18
N PRO A 235 27.62 -2.37 -10.83
CA PRO A 235 28.35 -1.11 -11.04
C PRO A 235 28.47 -0.64 -12.51
N ALA A 236 28.19 -1.52 -13.47
CA ALA A 236 28.16 -1.19 -14.89
C ALA A 236 26.83 -0.54 -15.34
N LEU A 237 25.78 -0.57 -14.50
CA LEU A 237 24.49 0.03 -14.81
C LEU A 237 24.46 1.51 -14.46
N GLY A 238 23.96 2.31 -15.40
CA GLY A 238 23.45 3.65 -15.10
C GLY A 238 21.96 3.63 -14.76
N ASP A 239 21.46 4.74 -14.22
CA ASP A 239 20.05 4.90 -13.80
C ASP A 239 19.06 4.52 -14.91
N GLY A 240 19.32 4.90 -16.16
CA GLY A 240 18.44 4.55 -17.29
C GLY A 240 18.35 3.05 -17.58
N HIS A 241 19.39 2.25 -17.30
CA HIS A 241 19.31 0.80 -17.42
C HIS A 241 18.49 0.21 -16.27
N ALA A 242 18.74 0.67 -15.04
CA ALA A 242 17.97 0.24 -13.88
C ALA A 242 16.49 0.59 -14.03
N MET A 243 16.17 1.75 -14.59
CA MET A 243 14.78 2.17 -14.79
C MET A 243 14.02 1.23 -15.74
N LYS A 244 14.63 0.73 -16.81
CA LYS A 244 14.02 -0.29 -17.69
C LYS A 244 13.66 -1.57 -16.92
N VAL A 245 14.49 -1.96 -15.96
CA VAL A 245 14.23 -3.13 -15.10
C VAL A 245 13.07 -2.83 -14.14
N VAL A 246 13.02 -1.62 -13.58
CA VAL A 246 11.93 -1.18 -12.71
C VAL A 246 10.59 -1.15 -13.46
N GLU A 247 10.53 -0.53 -14.64
CA GLU A 247 9.33 -0.52 -15.48
C GLU A 247 8.84 -1.94 -15.79
N ALA A 248 9.76 -2.87 -16.09
CA ALA A 248 9.44 -4.26 -16.35
C ALA A 248 8.88 -5.00 -15.11
N LEU A 249 9.42 -4.75 -13.92
CA LEU A 249 8.98 -5.40 -12.67
C LEU A 249 7.63 -4.86 -12.17
N PHE A 250 7.41 -3.56 -12.28
CA PHE A 250 6.18 -2.90 -11.83
C PHE A 250 5.07 -2.87 -12.89
N GLY A 251 5.41 -3.19 -14.15
CA GLY A 251 4.47 -3.13 -15.26
C GLY A 251 3.97 -1.70 -15.52
N VAL A 252 4.85 -0.71 -15.43
CA VAL A 252 4.54 0.71 -15.62
C VAL A 252 5.44 1.33 -16.68
N HIS A 253 5.04 2.49 -17.20
CA HIS A 253 5.89 3.31 -18.05
C HIS A 253 6.00 4.73 -17.48
N LEU A 254 7.21 5.16 -17.11
CA LEU A 254 7.50 6.46 -16.50
C LEU A 254 8.52 7.22 -17.38
N PRO A 255 8.14 7.70 -18.57
CA PRO A 255 9.07 8.26 -19.56
C PRO A 255 9.81 9.53 -19.10
N TRP A 256 9.35 10.17 -18.03
CA TRP A 256 9.97 11.35 -17.44
C TRP A 256 11.06 11.02 -16.42
N VAL A 257 11.23 9.75 -16.03
CA VAL A 257 12.29 9.32 -15.09
C VAL A 257 13.45 8.76 -15.90
N THR A 258 14.43 9.61 -16.18
CA THR A 258 15.66 9.23 -16.89
C THR A 258 16.85 9.07 -15.95
N SER A 259 16.75 9.65 -14.76
CA SER A 259 17.72 9.59 -13.67
C SER A 259 17.02 9.68 -12.30
N ARG A 260 17.70 9.29 -11.23
CA ARG A 260 17.21 9.50 -9.85
C ARG A 260 16.96 10.98 -9.54
N PHE A 261 17.68 11.89 -10.19
CA PHE A 261 17.48 13.33 -9.97
C PHE A 261 16.10 13.79 -10.43
N ASP A 262 15.50 13.15 -11.43
CA ASP A 262 14.15 13.49 -11.89
C ASP A 262 13.09 13.27 -10.79
N LEU A 263 13.34 12.34 -9.86
CA LEU A 263 12.48 12.08 -8.70
C LEU A 263 12.54 13.19 -7.64
N GLU A 264 13.56 14.05 -7.68
CA GLU A 264 13.73 15.21 -6.78
C GLU A 264 12.97 16.46 -7.27
N LEU A 265 12.54 16.47 -8.54
CA LEU A 265 11.97 17.65 -9.20
C LEU A 265 10.44 17.78 -9.04
N GLY A 266 9.82 16.86 -8.31
CA GLY A 266 8.36 16.78 -8.16
C GLY A 266 7.67 16.14 -9.36
N PHE A 267 6.34 16.31 -9.45
CA PHE A 267 5.55 15.60 -10.46
C PHE A 267 5.37 16.39 -11.77
N PRO A 268 5.83 15.88 -12.93
CA PRO A 268 5.60 16.52 -14.22
C PRO A 268 4.12 16.41 -14.64
N GLU A 269 3.73 17.09 -15.73
CA GLU A 269 2.36 17.00 -16.28
C GLU A 269 1.96 15.56 -16.66
N ALA A 270 2.90 14.81 -17.27
CA ALA A 270 2.68 13.42 -17.65
C ALA A 270 2.39 12.49 -16.45
N PHE A 271 2.67 12.91 -15.21
CA PHE A 271 2.30 12.16 -14.01
C PHE A 271 0.79 12.02 -13.84
N ASP A 272 0.01 12.99 -14.33
CA ASP A 272 -1.45 13.00 -14.21
C ASP A 272 -2.07 11.83 -14.99
N GLU A 273 -1.48 11.46 -16.14
CA GLU A 273 -1.86 10.28 -16.94
C GLU A 273 -1.63 8.98 -16.15
N PHE A 274 -0.49 8.85 -15.46
CA PHE A 274 -0.18 7.70 -14.62
C PHE A 274 -1.17 7.59 -13.45
N VAL A 275 -1.49 8.69 -12.79
CA VAL A 275 -2.50 8.70 -11.72
C VAL A 275 -3.85 8.24 -12.25
N ALA A 276 -4.25 8.72 -13.43
CA ALA A 276 -5.50 8.32 -14.07
C ALA A 276 -5.50 6.82 -14.42
N GLU A 277 -4.39 6.26 -14.90
CA GLU A 277 -4.24 4.84 -15.22
C GLU A 277 -4.34 3.95 -13.96
N GLN A 278 -3.61 4.31 -12.89
CA GLN A 278 -3.69 3.58 -11.63
C GLN A 278 -5.12 3.67 -11.07
N THR A 279 -5.77 4.83 -11.16
CA THR A 279 -7.16 5.02 -10.74
C THR A 279 -8.13 4.13 -11.51
N ARG A 280 -8.04 4.10 -12.84
CA ARG A 280 -8.86 3.20 -13.67
C ARG A 280 -8.65 1.73 -13.31
N SER A 281 -7.41 1.33 -13.01
CA SER A 281 -7.10 -0.03 -12.59
C SER A 281 -7.76 -0.40 -11.25
N MET A 282 -7.75 0.52 -10.28
CA MET A 282 -8.47 0.33 -9.01
C MET A 282 -9.99 0.21 -9.22
N LEU A 283 -10.57 1.09 -10.03
CA LEU A 283 -12.00 1.10 -10.31
C LEU A 283 -12.45 -0.16 -11.07
N ALA A 284 -11.63 -0.63 -12.01
CA ALA A 284 -11.91 -1.85 -12.78
C ALA A 284 -11.86 -3.12 -11.92
N ALA A 285 -11.10 -3.12 -10.82
CA ALA A 285 -11.04 -4.24 -9.89
C ALA A 285 -12.30 -4.34 -9.00
N ALA A 286 -13.03 -3.24 -8.83
CA ALA A 286 -14.13 -3.14 -7.88
C ALA A 286 -15.51 -3.23 -8.56
N PRO A 287 -16.55 -3.73 -7.86
CA PRO A 287 -17.90 -3.83 -8.42
C PRO A 287 -18.55 -2.46 -8.66
N SER A 288 -18.10 -1.41 -7.96
CA SER A 288 -18.52 -0.04 -8.18
C SER A 288 -17.46 0.97 -7.69
N PRO A 289 -17.46 2.21 -8.19
CA PRO A 289 -16.54 3.26 -7.72
C PRO A 289 -16.60 3.50 -6.21
N GLN A 290 -17.76 3.29 -5.60
CA GLN A 290 -17.91 3.42 -4.16
C GLN A 290 -17.05 2.40 -3.41
N HIS A 291 -16.76 1.22 -3.94
CA HIS A 291 -15.91 0.25 -3.25
C HIS A 291 -14.41 0.63 -3.23
N VAL A 292 -14.03 1.75 -3.85
CA VAL A 292 -12.65 2.22 -3.94
C VAL A 292 -12.49 3.50 -3.12
N VAL A 293 -11.70 3.43 -2.04
CA VAL A 293 -11.45 4.56 -1.11
C VAL A 293 -9.95 4.64 -0.84
N PRO A 294 -9.14 5.10 -1.82
CA PRO A 294 -7.70 5.12 -1.68
C PRO A 294 -7.23 6.00 -0.52
N TRP A 295 -6.10 5.61 0.07
CA TRP A 295 -5.40 6.46 1.01
C TRP A 295 -4.70 7.60 0.29
N VAL A 296 -4.84 8.81 0.82
CA VAL A 296 -4.17 10.02 0.36
C VAL A 296 -3.42 10.58 1.54
N GLU A 297 -2.14 10.89 1.35
CA GLU A 297 -1.36 11.58 2.35
C GLU A 297 -0.46 12.60 1.65
N ALA A 298 -0.44 13.79 2.23
CA ALA A 298 0.43 14.89 1.87
C ALA A 298 0.86 15.59 3.17
N GLY A 299 1.36 16.81 3.06
CA GLY A 299 1.75 17.59 4.24
C GLY A 299 3.21 17.35 4.65
N ARG A 300 3.55 17.70 5.91
CA ARG A 300 4.94 17.96 6.32
C ARG A 300 5.84 16.71 6.45
N GLU A 301 5.28 15.54 6.73
CA GLU A 301 6.05 14.29 6.95
C GLU A 301 5.23 13.03 6.58
N PRO A 302 4.85 12.84 5.31
CA PRO A 302 3.97 11.75 4.90
C PRO A 302 4.68 10.39 4.97
N HIS A 303 4.37 9.55 5.98
CA HIS A 303 5.13 8.34 6.35
C HIS A 303 6.68 8.48 6.25
N HIS A 304 7.23 9.56 6.81
CA HIS A 304 8.65 9.92 6.75
C HIS A 304 9.20 10.19 5.32
N GLY A 305 8.31 10.40 4.36
CA GLY A 305 8.61 10.86 3.01
C GLY A 305 8.71 12.37 2.92
N ASP A 306 9.03 12.84 1.72
CA ASP A 306 9.10 14.25 1.41
C ASP A 306 7.69 14.84 1.25
N PRO A 307 7.47 16.09 1.70
CA PRO A 307 6.19 16.76 1.55
C PRO A 307 5.84 16.94 0.06
N ILE A 308 4.58 16.66 -0.28
CA ILE A 308 3.99 17.01 -1.57
C ILE A 308 3.33 18.38 -1.46
N THR A 309 3.49 19.23 -2.47
CA THR A 309 2.89 20.57 -2.47
C THR A 309 1.36 20.51 -2.61
N ALA A 310 0.65 21.55 -2.15
CA ALA A 310 -0.80 21.66 -2.36
C ALA A 310 -1.18 21.65 -3.85
N GLY A 311 -0.34 22.23 -4.72
CA GLY A 311 -0.56 22.21 -6.17
C GLY A 311 -0.50 20.80 -6.76
N GLU A 312 0.49 20.00 -6.35
CA GLU A 312 0.61 18.60 -6.74
C GLU A 312 -0.55 17.75 -6.19
N LEU A 313 -0.91 17.94 -4.91
CA LEU A 313 -2.08 17.31 -4.30
C LEU A 313 -3.36 17.59 -5.09
N PHE A 314 -3.60 18.85 -5.45
CA PHE A 314 -4.76 19.23 -6.25
C PHE A 314 -4.74 18.58 -7.63
N ARG A 315 -3.59 18.56 -8.31
CA ARG A 315 -3.44 17.99 -9.65
C ARG A 315 -3.72 16.50 -9.66
N TYR A 316 -3.06 15.70 -8.81
CA TYR A 316 -3.28 14.25 -8.86
C TYR A 316 -4.67 13.86 -8.36
N LEU A 317 -5.26 14.57 -7.39
CA LEU A 317 -6.64 14.31 -6.98
C LEU A 317 -7.65 14.68 -8.07
N SER A 318 -7.37 15.74 -8.84
CA SER A 318 -8.17 16.09 -10.01
C SER A 318 -8.06 15.02 -11.09
N ALA A 319 -6.85 14.54 -11.40
CA ALA A 319 -6.64 13.44 -12.34
C ALA A 319 -7.37 12.14 -11.92
N ALA A 320 -7.32 11.80 -10.62
CA ALA A 320 -8.05 10.65 -10.09
C ALA A 320 -9.58 10.84 -10.18
N ARG A 321 -10.10 12.01 -9.83
CA ARG A 321 -11.52 12.35 -9.97
C ARG A 321 -11.97 12.25 -11.43
N ASP A 322 -11.20 12.83 -12.35
CA ASP A 322 -11.53 12.86 -13.76
C ASP A 322 -11.47 11.45 -14.39
N ALA A 323 -10.68 10.53 -13.79
CA ALA A 323 -10.69 9.10 -14.10
C ALA A 323 -11.87 8.31 -13.49
N GLY A 324 -12.71 8.94 -12.68
CA GLY A 324 -13.93 8.37 -12.10
C GLY A 324 -13.87 8.06 -10.61
N LEU A 325 -12.82 8.49 -9.88
CA LEU A 325 -12.75 8.30 -8.43
C LEU A 325 -13.76 9.22 -7.73
N GLU A 326 -14.59 8.64 -6.86
CA GLU A 326 -15.62 9.40 -6.13
C GLU A 326 -15.23 9.72 -4.69
N ARG A 327 -14.33 8.93 -4.10
CA ARG A 327 -14.00 8.99 -2.67
C ARG A 327 -12.51 8.75 -2.46
N PHE A 328 -11.97 9.35 -1.41
CA PHE A 328 -10.65 9.03 -0.89
C PHE A 328 -10.66 9.19 0.62
N LEU A 329 -9.67 8.61 1.29
CA LEU A 329 -9.44 8.79 2.70
C LEU A 329 -8.13 9.55 2.90
N TYR A 330 -8.22 10.74 3.48
CA TYR A 330 -7.03 11.49 3.84
C TYR A 330 -6.44 10.99 5.15
N HIS A 331 -5.19 10.58 5.12
CA HIS A 331 -4.42 10.17 6.29
C HIS A 331 -3.48 11.28 6.71
N SER A 332 -3.33 11.43 8.02
CA SER A 332 -2.27 12.22 8.62
C SER A 332 -1.94 11.60 9.97
N HIS A 333 -0.65 11.47 10.25
CA HIS A 333 -0.16 11.04 11.58
C HIS A 333 -0.40 12.12 12.65
N THR A 334 -0.89 13.31 12.26
CA THR A 334 -0.89 14.51 13.09
C THR A 334 -2.20 15.26 12.97
N HIS A 335 -2.28 16.16 11.99
CA HIS A 335 -3.40 16.99 11.62
C HIS A 335 -3.26 17.33 10.13
N LEU A 336 -4.37 17.74 9.52
CA LEU A 336 -4.35 18.44 8.25
C LEU A 336 -3.70 19.82 8.46
N SER A 337 -2.81 20.27 7.59
CA SER A 337 -2.44 21.70 7.55
C SER A 337 -3.40 22.49 6.69
N ASP A 338 -3.28 23.82 6.74
CA ASP A 338 -4.00 24.78 5.89
C ASP A 338 -3.92 24.42 4.39
N SER A 339 -2.76 23.98 3.92
CA SER A 339 -2.53 23.69 2.50
C SER A 339 -3.33 22.47 2.03
N GLU A 340 -3.33 21.39 2.82
CA GLU A 340 -4.08 20.17 2.50
C GLU A 340 -5.58 20.43 2.64
N TRP A 341 -6.00 21.14 3.69
CA TRP A 341 -7.40 21.46 3.93
C TRP A 341 -8.00 22.36 2.86
N ALA A 342 -7.25 23.36 2.36
CA ALA A 342 -7.68 24.21 1.24
C ALA A 342 -7.98 23.37 -0.01
N VAL A 343 -7.13 22.40 -0.35
CA VAL A 343 -7.32 21.53 -1.51
C VAL A 343 -8.50 20.58 -1.32
N ILE A 344 -8.55 19.87 -0.19
CA ILE A 344 -9.60 18.87 0.08
C ILE A 344 -10.98 19.54 0.15
N SER A 345 -11.10 20.67 0.84
CA SER A 345 -12.37 21.40 0.94
C SER A 345 -12.83 21.95 -0.41
N GLN A 346 -11.91 22.43 -1.25
CA GLN A 346 -12.20 22.88 -2.62
C GLN A 346 -12.71 21.75 -3.52
N LEU A 347 -12.19 20.52 -3.34
CA LEU A 347 -12.58 19.37 -4.16
C LEU A 347 -13.84 18.67 -3.65
N CYS A 348 -14.06 18.65 -2.33
CA CYS A 348 -15.06 17.79 -1.69
C CYS A 348 -16.25 18.55 -1.09
N GLY A 349 -16.25 19.89 -1.11
CA GLY A 349 -17.32 20.67 -0.49
C GLY A 349 -17.12 22.17 -0.59
N GLU A 350 -17.28 22.85 0.55
CA GLU A 350 -17.23 24.30 0.63
C GLU A 350 -15.79 24.81 0.76
N PRO A 351 -15.26 25.57 -0.23
CA PRO A 351 -13.88 26.02 -0.25
C PRO A 351 -13.48 26.76 1.03
N TRP A 352 -12.39 26.33 1.66
CA TRP A 352 -11.80 26.99 2.82
C TRP A 352 -10.73 28.01 2.42
N HIS A 353 -10.58 29.05 3.23
CA HIS A 353 -9.49 30.01 3.18
C HIS A 353 -9.16 30.48 4.61
N THR A 354 -7.93 30.93 4.82
CA THR A 354 -7.49 31.46 6.12
C THR A 354 -8.46 32.53 6.63
N GLY A 355 -8.90 32.38 7.88
CA GLY A 355 -9.87 33.29 8.52
C GLY A 355 -11.35 32.93 8.29
N LYS A 356 -11.68 31.93 7.47
CA LYS A 356 -13.06 31.43 7.33
C LYS A 356 -13.54 30.82 8.66
N ALA A 357 -14.72 31.20 9.13
CA ALA A 357 -15.29 30.62 10.36
C ALA A 357 -15.43 29.09 10.27
N GLY A 358 -15.11 28.38 11.36
CA GLY A 358 -15.17 26.92 11.44
C GLY A 358 -13.84 26.30 11.88
N TYR A 359 -13.51 25.13 11.33
CA TYR A 359 -12.24 24.47 11.60
C TYR A 359 -11.06 25.33 11.13
N GLN A 360 -10.10 25.54 12.02
CA GLN A 360 -8.81 26.16 11.75
C GLN A 360 -7.75 25.07 11.94
N PRO A 361 -7.14 24.59 10.86
CA PRO A 361 -6.05 23.62 10.96
C PRO A 361 -4.90 24.20 11.81
N PRO A 362 -4.29 23.41 12.71
CA PRO A 362 -3.12 23.88 13.44
C PRO A 362 -1.90 23.99 12.50
N ASP A 363 -0.95 24.85 12.84
CA ASP A 363 0.31 25.02 12.11
C ASP A 363 1.52 24.41 12.86
N ASP A 364 1.25 23.64 13.90
CA ASP A 364 2.28 23.07 14.75
C ASP A 364 2.98 21.88 14.09
N MET A 365 4.19 21.56 14.53
CA MET A 365 4.85 20.33 14.08
C MET A 365 4.17 19.08 14.67
N PRO A 366 4.15 17.96 13.93
CA PRO A 366 3.77 16.64 14.42
C PRO A 366 4.23 16.35 15.86
N TRP A 367 3.33 15.85 16.72
CA TRP A 367 3.71 15.48 18.09
C TRP A 367 4.76 14.34 18.13
N GLU A 368 4.74 13.43 17.16
CA GLU A 368 5.77 12.38 17.01
C GLU A 368 7.14 12.96 16.64
N SER A 369 7.18 14.01 15.82
CA SER A 369 8.42 14.71 15.47
C SER A 369 8.92 15.61 16.60
N GLN A 370 8.04 15.99 17.54
CA GLN A 370 8.44 16.64 18.79
C GLN A 370 9.04 15.66 19.81
N SER A 371 8.54 14.42 19.88
CA SER A 371 9.01 13.41 20.84
C SER A 371 10.34 12.75 20.43
N LYS A 372 10.62 12.66 19.12
CA LYS A 372 11.92 12.16 18.59
C LYS A 372 13.04 13.22 18.57
N ARG A 373 12.73 14.49 18.85
CA ARG A 373 13.71 15.61 18.88
C ARG A 373 14.08 16.06 20.29
N ARG A 374 13.72 15.30 21.34
CA ARG A 374 14.10 15.56 22.73
C ARG A 374 14.96 14.44 23.30
#